data_AF-A0A085W855-F1
#
_entry.id   AF-A0A085W855-F1
#
_cell.length_a   1.000
_cell.length_b   1.000
_cell.length_c   1.000
_cell.angle_alpha   90.00
_cell.angle_beta   90.00
_cell.angle_gamma   90.00
#
_symmetry.space_group_name_H-M   'P 1'
#
loop_
_entity.id
_entity.type
_entity.pdbx_description
1 polymer ?
#
loop_
_entity_poly.entity_id
_entity_poly.type
_entity_poly.pdbx_seq_one_letter_code
_entity_poly.pdbx_strand_id
1 'polypeptide(L)'
;MVEDFHKRIRWKDFRGAARHLVPERREAFLRARAELHDERDLTISDFEVLDAQLTADGMRAFVTTRLQWMRLPSPSEQTATVTEEYLYVQQEKTWQLERMLDGPFAGELP
;
A
#
# COMPACT_ATOMS: atom_id res chain seq x y z
N MET A 1 5.79 2.34 -10.07
CA MET A 1 5.60 1.29 -9.05
C MET A 1 4.73 1.79 -7.92
N VAL A 2 5.21 2.75 -7.11
CA VAL A 2 4.42 3.42 -6.05
C VAL A 2 3.04 3.83 -6.60
N GLU A 3 3.03 4.63 -7.66
CA GLU A 3 1.78 5.06 -8.30
C GLU A 3 0.93 3.91 -8.86
N ASP A 4 1.55 2.81 -9.32
CA ASP A 4 0.80 1.67 -9.87
C ASP A 4 0.13 0.87 -8.76
N PHE A 5 0.81 0.69 -7.62
CA PHE A 5 0.21 0.13 -6.41
C PHE A 5 -1.00 0.97 -5.97
N HIS A 6 -0.81 2.30 -5.85
CA HIS A 6 -1.87 3.23 -5.43
C HIS A 6 -3.05 3.29 -6.42
N LYS A 7 -2.78 3.28 -7.73
CA LYS A 7 -3.82 3.19 -8.76
C LYS A 7 -4.61 1.89 -8.65
N ARG A 8 -3.95 0.76 -8.39
CA ARG A 8 -4.61 -0.55 -8.27
C ARG A 8 -5.49 -0.65 -7.04
N ILE A 9 -5.02 -0.25 -5.86
CA ILE A 9 -5.87 -0.24 -4.65
C ILE A 9 -7.07 0.71 -4.81
N ARG A 10 -6.90 1.83 -5.52
CA ARG A 10 -7.98 2.76 -5.86
C ARG A 10 -9.02 2.12 -6.78
N TRP A 11 -8.58 1.27 -7.71
CA TRP A 11 -9.45 0.52 -8.60
C TRP A 11 -9.90 -0.82 -8.03
N LYS A 12 -9.62 -1.08 -6.74
CA LYS A 12 -9.94 -2.33 -6.04
C LYS A 12 -9.31 -3.58 -6.67
N ASP A 13 -8.28 -3.40 -7.49
CA ASP A 13 -7.46 -4.48 -8.02
C ASP A 13 -6.43 -4.93 -6.96
N PHE A 14 -6.92 -5.50 -5.85
CA PHE A 14 -6.07 -5.93 -4.76
C PHE A 14 -5.13 -7.08 -5.18
N ARG A 15 -5.57 -7.93 -6.12
CA ARG A 15 -4.74 -9.00 -6.69
C ARG A 15 -3.55 -8.43 -7.48
N GLY A 16 -3.76 -7.39 -8.28
CA GLY A 16 -2.68 -6.70 -8.95
C GLY A 16 -1.82 -5.91 -7.98
N ALA A 17 -2.41 -5.24 -6.99
CA ALA A 17 -1.69 -4.48 -5.97
C ALA A 17 -0.72 -5.36 -5.18
N ALA A 18 -1.14 -6.59 -4.83
CA ALA A 18 -0.32 -7.56 -4.10
C ALA A 18 1.00 -7.91 -4.83
N ARG A 19 1.08 -7.75 -6.15
CA ARG A 19 2.32 -7.99 -6.92
C ARG A 19 3.43 -6.98 -6.62
N HIS A 20 3.06 -5.81 -6.09
CA HIS A 20 4.01 -4.79 -5.65
C HIS A 20 4.49 -5.03 -4.22
N LEU A 21 3.90 -5.97 -3.49
CA LEU A 21 4.35 -6.33 -2.14
C LEU A 21 5.45 -7.39 -2.20
N VAL A 22 6.27 -7.44 -1.15
CA VAL A 22 7.19 -8.56 -0.94
C VAL A 22 6.42 -9.89 -0.86
N PRO A 23 6.95 -11.00 -1.42
CA PRO A 23 6.25 -12.28 -1.52
C PRO A 23 5.60 -12.74 -0.21
N GLU A 24 6.30 -12.52 0.90
CA GLU A 24 5.93 -12.91 2.27
C GLU A 24 4.66 -12.21 2.76
N ARG A 25 4.32 -11.03 2.21
CA ARG A 25 3.15 -10.23 2.62
C ARG A 25 1.93 -10.44 1.73
N ARG A 26 2.10 -11.01 0.54
CA ARG A 26 1.04 -11.08 -0.49
C ARG A 26 -0.20 -11.83 -0.02
N GLU A 27 -0.01 -13.00 0.57
CA GLU A 27 -1.12 -13.85 1.02
C GLU A 27 -1.89 -13.19 2.17
N ALA A 28 -1.17 -12.69 3.18
CA ALA A 28 -1.77 -12.02 4.33
C ALA A 28 -2.58 -10.79 3.91
N PHE A 29 -2.02 -9.97 3.01
CA PHE A 29 -2.71 -8.81 2.44
C PHE A 29 -4.02 -9.21 1.76
N LEU A 30 -3.98 -10.19 0.85
CA LEU A 30 -5.16 -10.64 0.10
C LEU A 30 -6.23 -11.27 1.01
N ARG A 31 -5.82 -12.07 1.99
CA ARG A 31 -6.75 -12.66 2.98
C ARG A 31 -7.48 -11.56 3.74
N ALA A 32 -6.76 -10.56 4.25
CA ALA A 32 -7.36 -9.46 5.00
C ALA A 32 -8.34 -8.65 4.15
N ARG A 33 -8.05 -8.39 2.86
CA ARG A 33 -9.00 -7.70 1.97
C ARG A 33 -10.30 -8.49 1.79
N ALA A 34 -10.22 -9.82 1.73
CA ALA A 34 -11.39 -10.68 1.66
C ALA A 34 -12.19 -10.69 2.98
N GLU A 35 -11.51 -10.82 4.12
CA GLU A 35 -12.12 -10.83 5.45
C GLU A 35 -12.80 -9.50 5.81
N LEU A 36 -12.21 -8.37 5.39
CA LEU A 36 -12.74 -7.03 5.61
C LEU A 36 -13.72 -6.58 4.52
N HIS A 37 -14.00 -7.43 3.52
CA HIS A 37 -14.87 -7.14 2.38
C HIS A 37 -14.49 -5.87 1.60
N ASP A 38 -13.19 -5.60 1.45
CA ASP A 38 -12.69 -4.33 0.93
C ASP A 38 -13.09 -4.04 -0.54
N GLU A 39 -13.40 -5.07 -1.33
CA GLU A 39 -14.00 -4.89 -2.66
C GLU A 39 -15.32 -4.13 -2.59
N ARG A 40 -16.09 -4.31 -1.52
CA ARG A 40 -17.33 -3.57 -1.27
C ARG A 40 -17.08 -2.35 -0.39
N ASP A 41 -16.33 -2.53 0.69
CA ASP A 41 -16.40 -1.65 1.86
C ASP A 41 -15.29 -0.59 1.90
N LEU A 42 -14.16 -0.81 1.22
CA LEU A 42 -13.06 0.15 1.14
C LEU A 42 -13.11 0.94 -0.16
N THR A 43 -13.00 2.26 -0.07
CA THR A 43 -12.81 3.15 -1.23
C THR A 43 -11.63 4.05 -0.96
N ILE A 44 -10.63 4.05 -1.84
CA ILE A 44 -9.55 5.05 -1.82
C ILE A 44 -9.99 6.22 -2.71
N SER A 45 -10.22 7.38 -2.11
CA SER A 45 -10.68 8.58 -2.82
C SER A 45 -9.54 9.25 -3.56
N ASP A 46 -8.37 9.37 -2.92
CA ASP A 46 -7.22 10.06 -3.47
C ASP A 46 -5.88 9.62 -2.88
N PHE A 47 -4.79 9.88 -3.61
CA PHE A 47 -3.44 9.72 -3.10
C PHE A 47 -2.48 10.76 -3.72
N GLU A 48 -1.53 11.25 -2.92
CA GLU A 48 -0.48 12.17 -3.38
C GLU A 48 0.87 11.73 -2.80
N VAL A 49 1.87 11.50 -3.65
CA VAL A 49 3.24 11.24 -3.20
C VAL A 49 3.87 12.57 -2.80
N LEU A 50 4.27 12.68 -1.53
CA LEU A 50 4.83 13.89 -0.94
C LEU A 50 6.36 13.90 -1.00
N ASP A 51 6.99 12.75 -0.74
CA ASP A 51 8.44 12.62 -0.68
C ASP A 51 8.89 11.18 -0.97
N ALA A 52 10.12 11.02 -1.46
CA ALA A 52 10.75 9.72 -1.69
C ALA A 52 12.25 9.80 -1.42
N GLN A 53 12.73 9.01 -0.46
CA GLN A 53 14.12 8.98 -0.03
C GLN A 53 14.69 7.57 -0.22
N LEU A 54 15.93 7.49 -0.70
CA LEU A 54 16.67 6.25 -0.85
C LEU A 54 17.70 6.14 0.28
N THR A 55 17.90 4.95 0.84
CA THR A 55 19.01 4.70 1.76
C THR A 55 20.36 4.77 1.04
N ALA A 56 21.43 5.03 1.79
CA ALA A 56 22.78 5.18 1.23
C ALA A 56 23.30 3.92 0.50
N ASP A 57 22.82 2.74 0.88
CA ASP A 57 23.13 1.47 0.23
C ASP A 57 22.34 1.24 -1.07
N GLY A 58 21.34 2.09 -1.37
CA GLY A 58 20.47 1.98 -2.53
C GLY A 58 19.50 0.81 -2.50
N MET A 59 19.38 0.11 -1.36
CA MET A 59 18.59 -1.12 -1.25
C MET A 59 17.22 -0.92 -0.60
N ARG A 60 17.00 0.23 0.03
CA ARG A 60 15.70 0.59 0.63
C ARG A 60 15.26 1.98 0.19
N ALA A 61 13.95 2.17 0.07
CA ALA A 61 13.36 3.47 -0.16
C ALA A 61 12.22 3.72 0.84
N PHE A 62 12.12 4.96 1.32
CA PHE A 62 11.03 5.44 2.15
C PHE A 62 10.23 6.43 1.33
N VAL A 63 8.95 6.13 1.13
CA VAL A 63 8.04 6.98 0.37
C VAL A 63 6.97 7.50 1.33
N THR A 64 6.75 8.81 1.30
CA THR A 64 5.71 9.45 2.10
C THR A 64 4.56 9.82 1.19
N THR A 65 3.36 9.32 1.48
CA THR A 65 2.15 9.51 0.66
C THR A 65 1.02 10.06 1.52
N ARG A 66 0.29 11.08 1.06
CA ARG A 66 -1.02 11.43 1.64
C ARG A 66 -2.09 10.54 1.02
N LEU A 67 -2.83 9.81 1.84
CA LEU A 67 -3.92 8.92 1.40
C LEU A 67 -5.26 9.42 1.94
N GLN A 68 -6.29 9.36 1.10
CA GLN A 68 -7.68 9.62 1.49
C GLN A 68 -8.54 8.39 1.19
N TRP A 69 -9.30 7.93 2.17
CA TRP A 69 -10.14 6.74 2.02
C TRP A 69 -11.40 6.78 2.89
N MET A 70 -12.38 5.97 2.51
CA MET A 70 -13.58 5.70 3.31
C MET A 70 -13.71 4.19 3.49
N ARG A 71 -14.23 3.76 4.65
CA ARG A 71 -14.44 2.34 4.96
C ARG A 71 -15.79 2.13 5.66
N LEU A 72 -16.70 1.44 4.97
CA LEU A 72 -18.00 1.09 5.52
C LEU A 72 -17.88 0.21 6.79
N PRO A 73 -18.86 0.28 7.71
CA PRO A 73 -20.09 1.07 7.64
C PRO A 73 -19.92 2.56 7.99
N SER A 74 -18.70 3.02 8.30
CA SER A 74 -18.45 4.43 8.56
C SER A 74 -18.30 5.21 7.25
N PRO A 75 -19.18 6.17 6.92
CA PRO A 75 -19.04 6.99 5.73
C PRO A 75 -18.01 8.13 5.90
N SER A 76 -17.31 8.19 7.03
CA SER A 76 -16.32 9.25 7.27
C SER A 76 -15.09 9.05 6.40
N GLU A 77 -14.75 10.08 5.62
CA GLU A 77 -13.47 10.16 4.94
C GLU A 77 -12.33 10.31 5.95
N GLN A 78 -11.38 9.42 5.85
CA GLN A 78 -10.14 9.42 6.61
C GLN A 78 -9.03 9.96 5.72
N THR A 79 -8.11 10.71 6.31
CA THR A 79 -6.90 11.19 5.66
C THR A 79 -5.72 10.93 6.57
N ALA A 80 -4.65 10.36 6.02
CA ALA A 80 -3.40 10.15 6.75
C ALA A 80 -2.19 10.39 5.85
N THR A 81 -1.09 10.77 6.48
CA THR A 81 0.24 10.71 5.87
C THR A 81 0.85 9.36 6.21
N VAL A 82 1.10 8.57 5.18
CA VAL A 82 1.53 7.19 5.25
C VAL A 82 3.00 7.10 4.86
N THR A 83 3.79 6.34 5.64
CA THR A 83 5.18 6.05 5.30
C THR A 83 5.29 4.61 4.80
N GLU A 84 5.81 4.46 3.60
CA GLU A 84 5.93 3.20 2.88
C GLU A 84 7.42 2.83 2.78
N GLU A 85 7.80 1.66 3.32
CA GLU A 85 9.15 1.12 3.19
C GLU A 85 9.17 0.11 2.02
N TYR A 86 10.04 0.39 1.04
CA TYR A 86 10.28 -0.46 -0.11
C TYR A 86 11.67 -1.10 -0.03
N LEU A 87 11.77 -2.36 -0.43
CA LEU A 87 13.03 -3.07 -0.61
C LEU A 87 13.31 -3.34 -2.09
N TYR A 88 14.57 -3.21 -2.50
CA TYR A 88 14.99 -3.63 -3.83
C TYR A 88 15.26 -5.13 -3.85
N VAL A 89 14.39 -5.90 -4.51
CA VAL A 89 14.53 -7.35 -4.66
C VAL A 89 15.39 -7.64 -5.89
N GLN A 90 16.66 -7.99 -5.66
CA GLN A 90 17.65 -8.17 -6.73
C GLN A 90 17.29 -9.28 -7.72
N GLN A 91 16.69 -10.37 -7.24
CA GLN A 91 16.28 -11.51 -8.07
C GLN A 91 15.21 -11.12 -9.08
N GLU A 92 14.27 -10.25 -8.68
CA GLU A 92 13.20 -9.75 -9.52
C GLU A 92 13.55 -8.42 -10.21
N LYS A 93 14.71 -7.83 -9.87
CA LYS A 93 15.17 -6.50 -10.30
C LYS A 93 14.11 -5.41 -10.12
N THR A 94 13.34 -5.51 -9.04
CA THR A 94 12.20 -4.63 -8.79
C THR A 94 12.15 -4.23 -7.32
N TRP A 95 11.71 -3.00 -7.09
CA TRP A 95 11.28 -2.56 -5.77
C TRP A 95 10.00 -3.30 -5.34
N GLN A 96 9.83 -3.51 -4.04
CA GLN A 96 8.63 -4.13 -3.47
C GLN A 96 8.32 -3.51 -2.12
N LEU A 97 7.05 -3.25 -1.87
CA LEU A 97 6.54 -2.70 -0.61
C LEU A 97 6.62 -3.77 0.48
N GLU A 98 7.40 -3.48 1.51
CA GLU A 98 7.59 -4.34 2.69
C GLU A 98 6.63 -3.91 3.80
N ARG A 99 6.51 -2.59 4.04
CA ARG A 99 5.78 -2.03 5.20
C ARG A 99 5.04 -0.77 4.82
N MET A 100 3.91 -0.54 5.49
CA MET A 100 3.12 0.67 5.41
C MET A 100 2.69 1.09 6.82
N LEU A 101 3.23 2.22 7.27
CA LEU A 101 2.88 2.81 8.55
C LEU A 101 1.70 3.77 8.36
N ASP A 102 0.60 3.47 9.04
CA ASP A 102 -0.70 4.17 8.92
C ASP A 102 -1.45 3.85 7.61
N GLY A 103 -2.63 4.44 7.43
CA GLY A 103 -3.49 4.21 6.28
C GLY A 103 -4.36 2.95 6.38
N PRO A 104 -5.09 2.63 5.29
CA PRO A 104 -6.10 1.57 5.28
C PRO A 104 -5.54 0.13 5.33
N PHE A 105 -4.22 -0.02 5.36
CA PHE A 105 -3.50 -1.30 5.34
C PHE A 105 -2.48 -1.47 6.49
N ALA A 106 -2.43 -0.54 7.45
CA ALA A 106 -1.41 -0.53 8.49
C ALA A 106 -1.37 -1.81 9.36
N GLY A 107 -2.52 -2.47 9.53
CA GLY A 107 -2.60 -3.72 10.31
C GLY A 107 -1.99 -4.92 9.57
N GLU A 108 -1.99 -4.90 8.25
CA GLU A 108 -1.57 -6.01 7.39
C GLU A 108 -0.15 -5.82 6.84
N LEU A 109 0.31 -4.57 6.80
CA LEU A 109 1.65 -4.17 6.38
C LEU A 109 2.39 -3.45 7.53
N PRO A 110 2.57 -4.06 8.72
CA PRO A 110 3.17 -3.41 9.87
C PRO A 110 4.66 -3.11 9.71
#